data_AF-A0A964PPU8-F1
#
_entry.id   AF-A0A964PPU8-F1
#
_cell.length_a   1.000
_cell.length_b   1.000
_cell.length_c   1.000
_cell.angle_alpha   90.00
_cell.angle_beta   90.00
_cell.angle_gamma   90.00
#
_symmetry.space_group_name_H-M   'P 1'
#
loop_
_entity.id
_entity.type
_entity.pdbx_description
1 polymer ?
#
loop_
_entity_poly.entity_id
_entity_poly.type
_entity_poly.pdbx_seq_one_letter_code
_entity_poly.pdbx_strand_id
1 'polypeptide(L)'
;MSSRPATIEHHDVTCPFCGLLCDDLTVLVDDELHPDAKACAKATRAYAAIAPFAAPTIDGKPVTFDAAIAQAAKYLKRSRQPLFAGLGTDVAGIRAALALAERCRGTVDHLHGAALARGMQVLQSRGWHTTTLGEVRNRADLVVLVGVDINVNYQNLIRRYLAPAAALQPARRTSRRLVYLGPRRAQPSSPELPCEVIATTKSLSETLRHLQALLGARTVAGPDRGQALASLATALRAAQYPVLIWAPGQLDSLDGDLTIAAACDVIADLNKTQRAAGLALGGDDGGQSAQAACAWLTGFPLGLSFAGEQLDYAPARYNTTRVLAEGQADLLLWISTFARHLPPTHALPQIVLAPLGTELRGKRTVYIPVGTPGIDHAGQLVRTDGVVSLPLPALRDVGLPSAATVLSRLHQALD
;
A
#
# COMPACT_ATOMS: atom_id res chain seq x y z
N MET A 1 -40.99 -17.59 15.40
CA MET A 1 -39.60 -18.09 15.44
C MET A 1 -38.90 -17.52 14.22
N SER A 2 -38.15 -16.43 14.39
CA SER A 2 -37.41 -15.82 13.28
C SER A 2 -36.26 -16.76 12.93
N SER A 3 -36.24 -17.28 11.70
CA SER A 3 -35.12 -18.09 11.20
C SER A 3 -33.86 -17.23 11.28
N ARG A 4 -32.86 -17.67 12.05
CA ARG A 4 -31.52 -17.07 11.99
C ARG A 4 -31.07 -17.09 10.52
N PRO A 5 -30.51 -15.99 9.99
CA PRO A 5 -29.96 -16.00 8.64
C PRO A 5 -28.93 -17.13 8.53
N ALA A 6 -28.90 -17.79 7.38
CA ALA A 6 -27.96 -18.87 7.13
C ALA A 6 -26.53 -18.30 7.14
N THR A 7 -25.70 -18.74 8.08
CA THR A 7 -24.27 -18.39 8.09
C THR A 7 -23.59 -19.07 6.91
N ILE A 8 -22.92 -18.27 6.07
CA ILE A 8 -22.15 -18.75 4.92
C ILE A 8 -20.66 -18.72 5.29
N GLU A 9 -19.96 -19.81 5.05
CA GLU A 9 -18.51 -19.90 5.27
C GLU A 9 -17.77 -19.73 3.95
N HIS A 10 -16.86 -18.74 3.91
CA HIS A 10 -15.98 -18.50 2.78
C HIS A 10 -14.56 -18.90 3.15
N HIS A 11 -13.92 -19.72 2.31
CA HIS A 11 -12.52 -20.13 2.46
C HIS A 11 -11.62 -19.41 1.46
N ASP A 12 -10.31 -19.44 1.72
CA ASP A 12 -9.26 -18.84 0.88
C ASP A 12 -9.55 -17.37 0.52
N VAL A 13 -10.14 -16.64 1.48
CA VAL A 13 -10.53 -15.25 1.32
C VAL A 13 -9.28 -14.38 1.29
N THR A 14 -9.14 -13.60 0.22
CA THR A 14 -8.09 -12.57 0.10
C THR A 14 -8.47 -11.32 0.89
N CYS A 15 -7.68 -11.04 1.93
CA CYS A 15 -7.76 -9.84 2.76
C CYS A 15 -7.22 -8.60 2.01
N PRO A 16 -8.03 -7.56 1.79
CA PRO A 16 -7.64 -6.40 0.97
C PRO A 16 -6.95 -5.26 1.75
N PHE A 17 -6.75 -5.40 3.06
CA PHE A 17 -6.45 -4.23 3.91
C PHE A 17 -4.96 -3.84 4.02
N CYS A 18 -4.02 -4.64 3.53
CA CYS A 18 -2.61 -4.25 3.42
C CYS A 18 -1.95 -4.94 2.23
N GLY A 19 -0.75 -4.49 1.88
CA GLY A 19 0.01 -5.00 0.74
C GLY A 19 0.35 -6.49 0.72
N LEU A 20 0.22 -7.21 1.86
CA LEU A 20 0.47 -8.65 1.89
C LEU A 20 -0.60 -9.48 1.19
N LEU A 21 -1.83 -8.94 1.08
CA LEU A 21 -2.99 -9.62 0.51
C LEU A 21 -3.11 -11.07 0.99
N CYS A 22 -3.41 -11.26 2.28
CA CYS A 22 -3.49 -12.61 2.85
C CYS A 22 -4.67 -13.37 2.25
N ASP A 23 -4.40 -14.40 1.46
CA ASP A 23 -5.35 -15.23 0.68
C ASP A 23 -5.65 -16.58 1.34
N ASP A 24 -5.50 -16.65 2.66
CA ASP A 24 -5.69 -17.88 3.44
C ASP A 24 -6.67 -17.68 4.60
N LEU A 25 -7.54 -16.67 4.55
CA LEU A 25 -8.53 -16.46 5.60
C LEU A 25 -9.79 -17.30 5.37
N THR A 26 -10.36 -17.82 6.45
CA THR A 26 -11.77 -18.21 6.48
C THR A 26 -12.57 -17.05 7.06
N VAL A 27 -13.69 -16.69 6.42
CA VAL A 27 -14.62 -15.66 6.90
C VAL A 27 -16.02 -16.24 6.94
N LEU A 28 -16.62 -16.24 8.13
CA LEU A 28 -18.03 -16.56 8.30
C LEU A 28 -18.84 -15.28 8.08
N VAL A 29 -19.89 -15.38 7.27
CA VAL A 29 -20.77 -14.27 6.92
C VAL A 29 -22.18 -14.60 7.40
N ASP A 30 -22.71 -13.74 8.25
CA ASP A 30 -24.13 -13.67 8.58
C ASP A 30 -24.61 -12.23 8.33
N ASP A 31 -25.18 -11.56 9.33
CA ASP A 31 -25.40 -10.10 9.28
C ASP A 31 -24.07 -9.33 9.47
N GLU A 32 -23.05 -10.01 10.00
CA GLU A 32 -21.71 -9.51 10.26
C GLU A 32 -20.63 -10.36 9.56
N LEU A 33 -19.37 -9.94 9.66
CA LEU A 33 -18.21 -10.59 9.04
C LEU A 33 -17.26 -11.05 10.14
N HIS A 34 -17.09 -12.37 10.29
CA HIS A 34 -16.28 -12.97 11.33
C HIS A 34 -15.06 -13.66 10.71
N PRO A 35 -13.92 -12.97 10.60
CA PRO A 35 -12.70 -13.61 10.11
C PRO A 35 -12.09 -14.50 11.19
N ASP A 36 -11.45 -15.59 10.78
CA ASP A 36 -10.80 -16.52 11.69
C ASP A 36 -9.52 -15.96 12.36
N ALA A 37 -8.89 -16.78 13.20
CA ALA A 37 -7.70 -16.39 13.97
C ALA A 37 -6.45 -16.06 13.13
N LYS A 38 -6.44 -16.33 11.81
CA LYS A 38 -5.33 -15.93 10.92
C LYS A 38 -5.43 -14.46 10.52
N ALA A 39 -6.57 -13.81 10.74
CA ALA A 39 -6.70 -12.38 10.51
C ALA A 39 -5.85 -11.58 11.50
N CYS A 40 -5.11 -10.61 10.98
CA CYS A 40 -4.35 -9.68 11.82
C CYS A 40 -5.27 -8.60 12.41
N ALA A 41 -4.78 -7.85 13.40
CA ALA A 41 -5.58 -6.83 14.09
C ALA A 41 -6.16 -5.78 13.14
N LYS A 42 -5.45 -5.40 12.07
CA LYS A 42 -5.96 -4.49 11.02
C LYS A 42 -7.16 -5.11 10.29
N ALA A 43 -7.06 -6.37 9.89
CA ALA A 43 -8.13 -7.08 9.20
C ALA A 43 -9.35 -7.31 10.11
N THR A 44 -9.14 -7.79 11.34
CA THR A 44 -10.23 -8.00 12.31
C THR A 44 -11.06 -6.73 12.52
N ARG A 45 -10.40 -5.59 12.75
CA ARG A 45 -11.11 -4.30 12.91
C ARG A 45 -11.88 -3.89 11.66
N ALA A 46 -11.31 -4.13 10.48
CA ALA A 46 -11.91 -3.70 9.23
C ALA A 46 -13.10 -4.59 8.81
N TYR A 47 -13.04 -5.91 9.02
CA TYR A 47 -14.19 -6.81 8.84
C TYR A 47 -15.32 -6.49 9.83
N ALA A 48 -15.00 -6.16 11.08
CA ALA A 48 -15.98 -5.77 12.09
C ALA A 48 -16.58 -4.36 11.87
N ALA A 49 -16.06 -3.56 10.93
CA ALA A 49 -16.48 -2.18 10.71
C ALA A 49 -17.79 -2.11 9.90
N ILE A 50 -18.89 -2.52 10.52
CA ILE A 50 -20.24 -2.41 9.94
C ILE A 50 -20.78 -1.00 10.22
N ALA A 51 -21.41 -0.41 9.22
CA ALA A 51 -22.08 0.87 9.34
C ALA A 51 -23.49 0.76 8.76
N PRO A 52 -24.49 1.44 9.35
CA PRO A 52 -25.84 1.44 8.82
C PRO A 52 -25.87 2.05 7.43
N PHE A 53 -26.84 1.63 6.62
CA PHE A 53 -27.05 2.22 5.32
C PHE A 53 -27.28 3.73 5.43
N ALA A 54 -26.68 4.49 4.53
CA ALA A 54 -26.83 5.92 4.40
C ALA A 54 -26.94 6.27 2.92
N ALA A 55 -27.85 7.19 2.59
CA ALA A 55 -27.95 7.73 1.24
C ALA A 55 -26.73 8.64 0.92
N PRO A 56 -26.44 8.88 -0.37
CA PRO A 56 -25.54 9.95 -0.77
C PRO A 56 -25.94 11.29 -0.15
N THR A 57 -24.99 12.18 0.09
CA THR A 57 -25.27 13.51 0.65
C THR A 57 -24.64 14.64 -0.15
N ILE A 58 -25.30 15.80 -0.15
CA ILE A 58 -24.74 17.07 -0.58
C ILE A 58 -24.76 18.00 0.64
N ASP A 59 -23.58 18.44 1.08
CA ASP A 59 -23.41 19.28 2.28
C ASP A 59 -24.09 18.67 3.52
N GLY A 60 -23.97 17.35 3.68
CA GLY A 60 -24.56 16.58 4.78
C GLY A 60 -26.06 16.32 4.65
N LYS A 61 -26.73 16.82 3.61
CA LYS A 61 -28.15 16.57 3.36
C LYS A 61 -28.34 15.35 2.46
N PRO A 62 -29.12 14.33 2.88
CA PRO A 62 -29.43 13.16 2.05
C PRO A 62 -30.04 13.52 0.70
N VAL A 63 -29.58 12.86 -0.37
CA VAL A 63 -30.10 13.01 -1.74
C VAL A 63 -30.13 11.66 -2.46
N THR A 64 -30.76 11.60 -3.63
CA THR A 64 -30.71 10.41 -4.48
C THR A 64 -29.33 10.23 -5.13
N PHE A 65 -29.03 9.02 -5.57
CA PHE A 65 -27.80 8.72 -6.30
C PHE A 65 -27.65 9.58 -7.56
N ASP A 66 -28.69 9.71 -8.37
CA ASP A 66 -28.63 10.53 -9.60
C ASP A 66 -28.43 12.02 -9.30
N ALA A 67 -29.03 12.54 -8.22
CA ALA A 67 -28.81 13.93 -7.79
C ALA A 67 -27.35 14.17 -7.33
N ALA A 68 -26.76 13.20 -6.62
CA ALA A 68 -25.35 13.27 -6.24
C ALA A 68 -24.42 13.22 -7.46
N ILE A 69 -24.68 12.33 -8.43
CA ILE A 69 -23.94 12.26 -9.70
C ILE A 69 -24.05 13.58 -10.47
N ALA A 70 -25.26 14.14 -10.60
CA ALA A 70 -25.46 15.41 -11.30
C ALA A 70 -24.71 16.57 -10.65
N GLN A 71 -24.71 16.66 -9.32
CA GLN A 71 -23.98 17.70 -8.59
C GLN A 71 -22.46 17.52 -8.70
N ALA A 72 -21.96 16.30 -8.58
CA ALA A 72 -20.53 15.98 -8.76
C ALA A 72 -20.06 16.29 -10.20
N ALA A 73 -20.84 15.91 -11.20
CA ALA A 73 -20.57 16.25 -12.61
C ALA A 73 -20.55 17.77 -12.83
N LYS A 74 -21.43 18.54 -12.17
CA LYS A 74 -21.41 20.01 -12.21
C LYS A 74 -20.13 20.61 -11.62
N TYR A 75 -19.58 20.02 -10.55
CA TYR A 75 -18.29 20.43 -10.01
C TYR A 75 -17.16 20.12 -11.00
N LEU A 76 -17.14 18.91 -11.56
CA LEU A 76 -16.14 18.51 -12.56
C LEU A 76 -16.18 19.38 -13.83
N LYS A 77 -17.36 19.65 -14.41
CA LYS A 77 -17.52 20.52 -15.60
C LYS A 77 -17.03 21.96 -15.38
N ARG A 78 -16.97 22.44 -14.13
CA ARG A 78 -16.53 23.79 -13.77
C ARG A 78 -15.06 23.87 -13.40
N SER A 79 -14.47 22.74 -13.02
CA SER A 79 -13.08 22.64 -12.57
C SER A 79 -12.13 22.76 -13.76
N ARG A 80 -11.05 23.49 -13.57
CA ARG A 80 -9.95 23.65 -14.52
C ARG A 80 -8.72 22.84 -14.12
N GLN A 81 -8.57 22.53 -12.84
CA GLN A 81 -7.45 21.77 -12.29
C GLN A 81 -7.97 20.78 -11.22
N PRO A 82 -8.78 19.77 -11.62
CA PRO A 82 -9.29 18.79 -10.68
C PRO A 82 -8.17 17.86 -10.20
N LEU A 83 -8.09 17.65 -8.90
CA LEU A 83 -7.22 16.66 -8.28
C LEU A 83 -8.02 15.40 -7.97
N PHE A 84 -7.58 14.28 -8.53
CA PHE A 84 -8.05 12.93 -8.22
C PHE A 84 -7.05 12.32 -7.23
N ALA A 85 -7.40 12.32 -5.95
CA ALA A 85 -6.55 11.83 -4.89
C ALA A 85 -7.24 10.78 -4.03
N GLY A 86 -6.53 10.30 -3.01
CA GLY A 86 -6.93 9.10 -2.28
C GLY A 86 -6.57 7.87 -3.11
N LEU A 87 -7.31 7.68 -4.20
CA LEU A 87 -7.16 6.59 -5.18
C LEU A 87 -7.09 5.19 -4.54
N GLY A 88 -7.59 5.07 -3.30
CA GLY A 88 -7.54 3.84 -2.54
C GLY A 88 -8.71 2.96 -2.94
N THR A 89 -8.51 2.12 -3.96
CA THR A 89 -9.53 1.24 -4.53
C THR A 89 -8.91 0.07 -5.31
N ASP A 90 -9.74 -0.79 -5.89
CA ASP A 90 -9.28 -1.92 -6.69
C ASP A 90 -8.87 -1.51 -8.11
N VAL A 91 -8.33 -2.45 -8.89
CA VAL A 91 -7.86 -2.17 -10.26
C VAL A 91 -8.97 -1.55 -11.12
N ALA A 92 -10.22 -2.01 -11.01
CA ALA A 92 -11.33 -1.46 -11.78
C ALA A 92 -11.61 0.00 -11.43
N GLY A 93 -11.63 0.33 -10.13
CA GLY A 93 -11.79 1.70 -9.65
C GLY A 93 -10.65 2.62 -10.11
N ILE A 94 -9.40 2.15 -10.09
CA ILE A 94 -8.24 2.93 -10.56
C ILE A 94 -8.36 3.23 -12.06
N ARG A 95 -8.70 2.22 -12.88
CA ARG A 95 -8.89 2.41 -14.33
C ARG A 95 -9.98 3.44 -14.63
N ALA A 96 -11.11 3.37 -13.92
CA ALA A 96 -12.21 4.32 -14.09
C ALA A 96 -11.82 5.74 -13.63
N ALA A 97 -11.02 5.86 -12.55
CA ALA A 97 -10.51 7.13 -12.07
C ALA A 97 -9.55 7.78 -13.10
N LEU A 98 -8.66 6.99 -13.71
CA LEU A 98 -7.75 7.47 -14.75
C LEU A 98 -8.49 7.93 -16.00
N ALA A 99 -9.49 7.18 -16.47
CA ALA A 99 -10.31 7.59 -17.61
C ALA A 99 -11.06 8.91 -17.34
N LEU A 100 -11.63 9.07 -16.13
CA LEU A 100 -12.28 10.30 -15.73
C LEU A 100 -11.28 11.47 -15.58
N ALA A 101 -10.10 11.21 -15.03
CA ALA A 101 -9.06 12.22 -14.88
C ALA A 101 -8.54 12.70 -16.23
N GLU A 102 -8.31 11.81 -17.18
CA GLU A 102 -7.92 12.16 -18.56
C GLU A 102 -8.97 13.06 -19.22
N ARG A 103 -10.25 12.66 -19.16
CA ARG A 103 -11.37 13.45 -19.68
C ARG A 103 -11.47 14.85 -19.05
N CYS A 104 -11.18 14.93 -17.75
CA CYS A 104 -11.21 16.19 -16.99
C CYS A 104 -9.89 16.97 -17.01
N ARG A 105 -8.86 16.47 -17.70
CA ARG A 105 -7.50 17.05 -17.69
C ARG A 105 -6.94 17.23 -16.26
N GLY A 106 -7.24 16.28 -15.39
CA GLY A 106 -6.93 16.31 -13.96
C GLY A 106 -5.54 15.81 -13.58
N THR A 107 -5.17 16.06 -12.34
CA THR A 107 -3.98 15.51 -11.69
C THR A 107 -4.35 14.27 -10.88
N VAL A 108 -3.53 13.23 -10.90
CA VAL A 108 -3.80 11.94 -10.24
C VAL A 108 -2.67 11.55 -9.28
N ASP A 109 -3.06 11.27 -8.04
CA ASP A 109 -2.15 10.79 -7.01
C ASP A 109 -2.85 9.83 -6.04
N HIS A 110 -2.08 8.97 -5.36
CA HIS A 110 -2.58 8.08 -4.33
C HIS A 110 -2.32 8.68 -2.94
N LEU A 111 -3.09 8.31 -1.92
CA LEU A 111 -2.86 8.80 -0.55
C LEU A 111 -1.45 8.45 -0.01
N HIS A 112 -0.88 7.36 -0.49
CA HIS A 112 0.50 6.92 -0.21
C HIS A 112 1.53 7.35 -1.29
N GLY A 113 1.15 8.26 -2.19
CA GLY A 113 1.92 8.61 -3.39
C GLY A 113 3.36 9.07 -3.09
N ALA A 114 3.57 9.91 -2.08
CA ALA A 114 4.91 10.34 -1.67
C ALA A 114 5.82 9.17 -1.27
N ALA A 115 5.31 8.26 -0.43
CA ALA A 115 6.08 7.09 0.02
C ALA A 115 6.42 6.16 -1.13
N LEU A 116 5.43 5.91 -1.99
CA LEU A 116 5.54 5.09 -3.20
C LEU A 116 6.54 5.69 -4.20
N ALA A 117 6.56 7.03 -4.36
CA ALA A 117 7.49 7.73 -5.24
C ALA A 117 8.95 7.58 -4.82
N ARG A 118 9.28 7.56 -3.52
CA ARG A 118 10.65 7.35 -3.03
C ARG A 118 11.28 6.06 -3.59
N GLY A 119 10.52 4.97 -3.55
CA GLY A 119 10.96 3.69 -4.11
C GLY A 119 11.10 3.73 -5.63
N MET A 120 10.16 4.37 -6.33
CA MET A 120 10.18 4.47 -7.79
C MET A 120 11.33 5.33 -8.31
N GLN A 121 11.68 6.42 -7.62
CA GLN A 121 12.82 7.27 -8.01
C GLN A 121 14.14 6.51 -7.97
N VAL A 122 14.35 5.66 -6.96
CA VAL A 122 15.53 4.79 -6.88
C VAL A 122 15.51 3.76 -8.01
N LEU A 123 14.39 3.08 -8.22
CA LEU A 123 14.21 2.12 -9.31
C LEU A 123 14.50 2.74 -10.69
N GLN A 124 13.92 3.90 -10.99
CA GLN A 124 14.07 4.56 -12.29
C GLN A 124 15.48 5.10 -12.54
N SER A 125 16.21 5.50 -11.49
CA SER A 125 17.56 6.06 -11.64
C SER A 125 18.66 5.01 -11.66
N ARG A 126 18.47 3.86 -11.01
CA ARG A 126 19.53 2.87 -10.77
C ARG A 126 19.14 1.42 -11.02
N GLY A 127 17.84 1.13 -11.09
CA GLY A 127 17.34 -0.23 -10.99
C GLY A 127 17.42 -0.78 -9.56
N TRP A 128 16.89 -1.98 -9.38
CA TRP A 128 17.04 -2.77 -8.15
C TRP A 128 16.95 -4.27 -8.45
N HIS A 129 17.50 -5.12 -7.58
CA HIS A 129 17.34 -6.57 -7.66
C HIS A 129 16.27 -7.01 -6.66
N THR A 130 15.10 -7.43 -7.13
CA THR A 130 13.95 -7.76 -6.27
C THR A 130 13.61 -9.24 -6.24
N THR A 131 12.80 -9.65 -5.26
CA THR A 131 12.30 -11.01 -5.08
C THR A 131 10.79 -11.00 -4.82
N THR A 132 10.15 -12.18 -4.91
CA THR A 132 8.74 -12.35 -4.53
C THR A 132 8.59 -12.86 -3.09
N LEU A 133 7.40 -12.73 -2.52
CA LEU A 133 7.09 -13.29 -1.20
C LEU A 133 7.22 -14.83 -1.18
N GLY A 134 6.94 -15.50 -2.30
CA GLY A 134 7.13 -16.95 -2.45
C GLY A 134 8.59 -17.36 -2.44
N GLU A 135 9.47 -16.57 -3.06
CA GLU A 135 10.91 -16.79 -3.03
C GLU A 135 11.49 -16.53 -1.62
N VAL A 136 11.04 -15.47 -0.94
CA VAL A 136 11.38 -15.25 0.48
C VAL A 136 10.96 -16.44 1.34
N ARG A 137 9.73 -16.93 1.16
CA ARG A 137 9.18 -18.07 1.91
C ARG A 137 10.06 -19.32 1.81
N ASN A 138 10.57 -19.61 0.61
CA ASN A 138 11.16 -20.90 0.29
C ASN A 138 12.69 -20.90 0.22
N ARG A 139 13.34 -19.76 -0.04
CA ARG A 139 14.79 -19.70 -0.27
C ARG A 139 15.57 -18.84 0.70
N ALA A 140 14.98 -17.76 1.22
CA ALA A 140 15.71 -16.84 2.09
C ALA A 140 16.14 -17.56 3.38
N ASP A 141 17.45 -17.58 3.62
CA ASP A 141 18.08 -18.14 4.82
C ASP A 141 18.56 -17.02 5.78
N LEU A 142 18.79 -15.81 5.26
CA LEU A 142 19.00 -14.61 6.06
C LEU A 142 18.07 -13.49 5.57
N VAL A 143 17.27 -12.95 6.48
CA VAL A 143 16.38 -11.82 6.22
C VAL A 143 16.78 -10.63 7.07
N VAL A 144 17.00 -9.48 6.44
CA VAL A 144 17.34 -8.22 7.11
C VAL A 144 16.17 -7.26 6.93
N LEU A 145 15.47 -6.95 8.02
CA LEU A 145 14.42 -5.94 8.08
C LEU A 145 15.07 -4.57 8.30
N VAL A 146 14.89 -3.66 7.35
CA VAL A 146 15.50 -2.33 7.35
C VAL A 146 14.43 -1.30 7.74
N GLY A 147 14.43 -0.90 9.01
CA GLY A 147 13.57 0.17 9.53
C GLY A 147 12.07 -0.12 9.47
N VAL A 148 11.67 -1.38 9.22
CA VAL A 148 10.28 -1.75 9.06
C VAL A 148 9.73 -2.37 10.35
N ASP A 149 8.68 -1.77 10.88
CA ASP A 149 7.86 -2.31 11.96
C ASP A 149 6.78 -3.22 11.38
N ILE A 150 7.01 -4.52 11.54
CA ILE A 150 6.08 -5.56 11.11
C ILE A 150 5.12 -6.01 12.22
N ASN A 151 5.20 -5.41 13.42
CA ASN A 151 4.30 -5.76 14.54
C ASN A 151 2.95 -5.06 14.42
N VAL A 152 2.92 -3.89 13.76
CA VAL A 152 1.71 -3.07 13.57
C VAL A 152 1.19 -3.20 12.14
N ASN A 153 2.09 -3.12 11.15
CA ASN A 153 1.77 -3.31 9.74
C ASN A 153 2.32 -4.65 9.27
N TYR A 154 1.72 -5.28 8.26
CA TYR A 154 2.25 -6.54 7.70
C TYR A 154 2.42 -7.67 8.74
N GLN A 155 1.58 -7.71 9.79
CA GLN A 155 1.72 -8.63 10.94
C GLN A 155 1.79 -10.12 10.57
N ASN A 156 1.17 -10.48 9.45
CA ASN A 156 1.20 -11.84 8.91
C ASN A 156 2.47 -12.17 8.11
N LEU A 157 3.43 -11.24 7.95
CA LEU A 157 4.66 -11.47 7.20
C LEU A 157 5.46 -12.65 7.78
N ILE A 158 5.57 -12.70 9.10
CA ILE A 158 6.26 -13.82 9.78
C ILE A 158 5.48 -15.11 9.54
N ARG A 159 4.23 -15.18 9.97
CA ARG A 159 3.38 -16.39 9.84
C ARG A 159 3.36 -16.94 8.41
N ARG A 160 3.25 -16.08 7.39
CA ARG A 160 3.06 -16.54 6.01
C ARG A 160 4.36 -16.81 5.27
N TYR A 161 5.42 -16.04 5.56
CA TYR A 161 6.61 -16.01 4.72
C TYR A 161 7.91 -16.25 5.49
N LEU A 162 8.09 -15.69 6.70
CA LEU A 162 9.35 -15.84 7.43
C LEU A 162 9.40 -17.07 8.35
N ALA A 163 8.27 -17.55 8.85
CA ALA A 163 8.17 -18.77 9.66
C ALA A 163 6.87 -19.54 9.32
N PRO A 164 6.64 -19.90 8.05
CA PRO A 164 5.43 -20.63 7.67
C PRO A 164 5.35 -22.01 8.32
N ALA A 165 4.14 -22.57 8.42
CA ALA A 165 3.98 -23.97 8.84
C ALA A 165 4.65 -24.94 7.85
N ALA A 166 4.62 -24.62 6.55
CA ALA A 166 5.21 -25.42 5.48
C ALA A 166 5.97 -24.55 4.47
N ALA A 167 7.08 -25.07 3.95
CA ALA A 167 7.89 -24.48 2.88
C ALA A 167 8.51 -25.60 2.02
N LEU A 168 8.86 -25.29 0.77
CA LEU A 168 9.50 -26.24 -0.16
C LEU A 168 10.87 -26.73 0.35
N GLN A 169 11.54 -25.94 1.20
CA GLN A 169 12.83 -26.28 1.80
C GLN A 169 12.76 -26.18 3.32
N PRO A 170 12.31 -27.23 4.03
CA PRO A 170 12.12 -27.21 5.48
C PRO A 170 13.39 -26.86 6.27
N ALA A 171 14.55 -27.36 5.84
CA ALA A 171 15.83 -27.08 6.48
C ALA A 171 16.21 -25.59 6.44
N ARG A 172 15.91 -24.88 5.33
CA ARG A 172 16.12 -23.43 5.23
C ARG A 172 15.17 -22.66 6.14
N ARG A 173 13.92 -23.11 6.22
CA ARG A 173 12.93 -22.52 7.11
C ARG A 173 13.37 -22.59 8.57
N THR A 174 13.89 -23.73 9.02
CA THR A 174 14.31 -23.91 10.43
C THR A 174 15.62 -23.22 10.77
N SER A 175 16.52 -23.03 9.79
CA SER A 175 17.80 -22.33 9.98
C SER A 175 17.74 -20.84 9.64
N ARG A 176 16.57 -20.32 9.25
CA ARG A 176 16.41 -18.93 8.84
C ARG A 176 16.78 -17.99 9.98
N ARG A 177 17.61 -17.00 9.66
CA ARG A 177 17.97 -15.92 10.57
C ARG A 177 17.20 -14.65 10.21
N LEU A 178 16.71 -13.96 11.24
CA LEU A 178 16.09 -12.66 11.12
C LEU A 178 16.94 -11.62 11.83
N VAL A 179 17.33 -10.57 11.11
CA VAL A 179 18.05 -9.43 11.65
C VAL A 179 17.21 -8.17 11.42
N TYR A 180 17.11 -7.30 12.41
CA TYR A 180 16.44 -6.02 12.30
C TYR A 180 17.43 -4.88 12.49
N LEU A 181 17.45 -3.95 11.53
CA LEU A 181 18.20 -2.70 11.57
C LEU A 181 17.22 -1.56 11.87
N GLY A 182 17.29 -0.99 13.06
CA GLY A 182 16.41 0.12 13.44
C GLY A 182 16.24 0.29 14.95
N PRO A 183 15.32 1.17 15.40
CA PRO A 183 15.13 1.43 16.82
C PRO A 183 14.52 0.22 17.55
N ARG A 184 15.05 -0.13 18.73
CA ARG A 184 14.62 -1.31 19.52
C ARG A 184 13.11 -1.37 19.81
N ARG A 185 12.44 -0.20 19.93
CA ARG A 185 11.00 -0.12 20.20
C ARG A 185 10.13 -0.78 19.11
N ALA A 186 10.64 -0.88 17.88
CA ALA A 186 9.96 -1.46 16.73
C ALA A 186 10.54 -2.83 16.35
N GLN A 187 11.29 -3.46 17.26
CA GLN A 187 11.85 -4.78 17.01
C GLN A 187 10.72 -5.79 16.72
N PRO A 188 10.83 -6.62 15.68
CA PRO A 188 9.89 -7.70 15.44
C PRO A 188 9.79 -8.63 16.65
N SER A 189 8.56 -8.98 17.02
CA SER A 189 8.27 -9.92 18.10
C SER A 189 7.62 -11.18 17.52
N SER A 190 8.31 -12.31 17.63
CA SER A 190 7.75 -13.63 17.27
C SER A 190 8.44 -14.72 18.08
N PRO A 191 7.69 -15.64 18.70
CA PRO A 191 8.26 -16.82 19.34
C PRO A 191 8.81 -17.83 18.32
N GLU A 192 8.27 -17.87 17.09
CA GLU A 192 8.67 -18.82 16.04
C GLU A 192 9.97 -18.43 15.34
N LEU A 193 10.32 -17.13 15.31
CA LEU A 193 11.51 -16.63 14.65
C LEU A 193 12.15 -15.49 15.47
N PRO A 194 13.10 -15.82 16.36
CA PRO A 194 13.85 -14.83 17.12
C PRO A 194 14.56 -13.83 16.20
N CYS A 195 14.54 -12.56 16.60
CA CYS A 195 15.11 -11.46 15.83
C CYS A 195 16.38 -10.92 16.49
N GLU A 196 17.49 -10.93 15.76
CA GLU A 196 18.72 -10.24 16.15
C GLU A 196 18.55 -8.74 15.88
N VAL A 197 18.72 -7.89 16.89
CA VAL A 197 18.49 -6.45 16.77
C VAL A 197 19.81 -5.68 16.77
N ILE A 198 20.08 -4.99 15.66
CA ILE A 198 21.15 -4.02 15.55
C ILE A 198 20.52 -2.63 15.66
N ALA A 199 20.56 -2.09 16.87
CA ALA A 199 20.00 -0.78 17.16
C ALA A 199 20.83 0.32 16.49
N THR A 200 20.18 1.21 15.74
CA THR A 200 20.84 2.31 15.03
C THR A 200 20.66 3.62 15.80
N THR A 201 21.75 4.29 16.14
CA THR A 201 21.74 5.67 16.67
C THR A 201 21.88 6.71 15.56
N LYS A 202 22.41 6.29 14.41
CA LYS A 202 22.52 7.06 13.16
C LYS A 202 21.30 6.83 12.26
N SER A 203 21.21 7.58 11.17
CA SER A 203 20.23 7.31 10.13
C SER A 203 20.42 5.90 9.54
N LEU A 204 19.35 5.34 8.96
CA LEU A 204 19.40 4.02 8.34
C LEU A 204 20.27 4.05 7.08
N SER A 205 20.26 5.14 6.31
CA SER A 205 21.13 5.29 5.15
C SER A 205 22.61 5.23 5.54
N GLU A 206 23.04 5.95 6.57
CA GLU A 206 24.42 5.90 7.09
C GLU A 206 24.79 4.49 7.59
N THR A 207 23.86 3.84 8.29
CA THR A 207 24.06 2.46 8.78
C THR A 207 24.29 1.49 7.62
N LEU A 208 23.49 1.59 6.55
CA LEU A 208 23.63 0.75 5.36
C LEU A 208 24.91 1.08 4.59
N ARG A 209 25.34 2.35 4.53
CA ARG A 209 26.62 2.74 3.93
C ARG A 209 27.82 2.21 4.70
N HIS A 210 27.74 2.20 6.03
CA HIS A 210 28.72 1.52 6.87
C HIS A 210 28.74 0.01 6.57
N LEU A 211 27.59 -0.65 6.54
CA LEU A 211 27.50 -2.07 6.16
C LEU A 211 28.12 -2.35 4.78
N GLN A 212 27.83 -1.51 3.79
CA GLN A 212 28.41 -1.58 2.45
C GLN A 212 29.94 -1.41 2.46
N ALA A 213 30.47 -0.53 3.32
CA ALA A 213 31.91 -0.36 3.47
C ALA A 213 32.58 -1.64 4.00
N LEU A 214 31.99 -2.27 5.01
CA LEU A 214 32.46 -3.53 5.60
C LEU A 214 32.35 -4.72 4.62
N LEU A 215 31.33 -4.73 3.78
CA LEU A 215 31.20 -5.72 2.70
C LEU A 215 32.35 -5.61 1.68
N GLY A 216 32.80 -4.39 1.39
CA GLY A 216 33.96 -4.11 0.53
C GLY A 216 35.32 -4.14 1.24
N ALA A 217 35.40 -4.67 2.47
CA ALA A 217 36.63 -4.72 3.28
C ALA A 217 37.32 -3.35 3.49
N ARG A 218 36.54 -2.26 3.49
CA ARG A 218 37.03 -0.90 3.76
C ARG A 218 37.08 -0.64 5.26
N THR A 219 38.11 0.06 5.72
CA THR A 219 38.23 0.48 7.12
C THR A 219 37.19 1.54 7.44
N VAL A 220 36.43 1.35 8.52
CA VAL A 220 35.46 2.34 9.02
C VAL A 220 35.89 2.83 10.40
N ALA A 221 35.92 4.16 10.59
CA ALA A 221 36.27 4.79 11.86
C ALA A 221 35.05 4.90 12.78
N GLY A 222 35.22 4.67 14.09
CA GLY A 222 34.17 4.85 15.10
C GLY A 222 34.39 4.07 16.41
N PRO A 223 33.74 4.48 17.52
CA PRO A 223 34.01 3.98 18.87
C PRO A 223 33.63 2.51 19.12
N ASP A 224 32.70 1.93 18.36
CA ASP A 224 32.34 0.50 18.41
C ASP A 224 32.83 -0.32 17.19
N ARG A 225 33.57 0.34 16.27
CA ARG A 225 33.96 -0.16 14.94
C ARG A 225 32.85 -0.86 14.14
N GLY A 226 31.58 -0.63 14.50
CA GLY A 226 30.44 -1.35 13.95
C GLY A 226 30.52 -2.86 14.11
N GLN A 227 30.99 -3.42 15.24
CA GLN A 227 31.17 -4.87 15.40
C GLN A 227 29.91 -5.69 15.06
N ALA A 228 28.72 -5.21 15.44
CA ALA A 228 27.45 -5.86 15.08
C ALA A 228 27.20 -5.82 13.56
N LEU A 229 27.52 -4.70 12.90
CA LEU A 229 27.45 -4.59 11.43
C LEU A 229 28.53 -5.43 10.73
N ALA A 230 29.70 -5.61 11.33
CA ALA A 230 30.76 -6.48 10.82
C ALA A 230 30.36 -7.96 10.92
N SER A 231 29.70 -8.34 12.00
CA SER A 231 29.06 -9.65 12.15
C SER A 231 27.98 -9.85 11.09
N LEU A 232 27.10 -8.86 10.88
CA LEU A 232 26.09 -8.90 9.83
C LEU A 232 26.71 -8.98 8.42
N ALA A 233 27.77 -8.22 8.12
CA ALA A 233 28.47 -8.27 6.84
C ALA A 233 29.05 -9.67 6.57
N THR A 234 29.60 -10.32 7.61
CA THR A 234 30.08 -11.69 7.53
C THR A 234 28.94 -12.68 7.29
N ALA A 235 27.83 -12.53 8.02
CA ALA A 235 26.63 -13.34 7.85
C ALA A 235 26.03 -13.19 6.43
N LEU A 236 25.96 -11.97 5.91
CA LEU A 236 25.48 -11.68 4.55
C LEU A 236 26.35 -12.34 3.48
N ARG A 237 27.69 -12.37 3.65
CA ARG A 237 28.60 -13.06 2.72
C ARG A 237 28.49 -14.58 2.77
N ALA A 238 28.11 -15.14 3.92
CA ALA A 238 27.98 -16.58 4.12
C ALA A 238 26.58 -17.13 3.79
N ALA A 239 25.56 -16.26 3.75
CA ALA A 239 24.20 -16.62 3.38
C ALA A 239 24.12 -17.11 1.92
N GLN A 240 23.13 -17.95 1.62
CA GLN A 240 22.91 -18.48 0.27
C GLN A 240 21.89 -17.66 -0.52
N TYR A 241 20.91 -17.06 0.16
CA TYR A 241 19.93 -16.15 -0.41
C TYR A 241 19.55 -15.06 0.59
N PRO A 242 20.46 -14.11 0.90
CA PRO A 242 20.14 -12.98 1.76
C PRO A 242 19.09 -12.06 1.12
N VAL A 243 18.08 -11.68 1.90
CA VAL A 243 17.03 -10.75 1.47
C VAL A 243 16.97 -9.55 2.40
N LEU A 244 17.02 -8.34 1.83
CA LEU A 244 16.76 -7.10 2.55
C LEU A 244 15.30 -6.70 2.31
N ILE A 245 14.56 -6.44 3.39
CA ILE A 245 13.15 -6.06 3.35
C ILE A 245 13.00 -4.67 3.96
N TRP A 246 12.30 -3.76 3.27
CA TRP A 246 12.01 -2.41 3.75
C TRP A 246 10.57 -2.03 3.42
N ALA A 247 10.05 -0.96 4.01
CA ALA A 247 8.75 -0.39 3.66
C ALA A 247 8.89 1.12 3.41
N PRO A 248 8.79 1.63 2.16
CA PRO A 248 9.01 3.05 1.86
C PRO A 248 8.14 4.01 2.70
N GLY A 249 6.91 3.59 3.04
CA GLY A 249 5.99 4.37 3.88
C GLY A 249 6.34 4.43 5.36
N GLN A 250 7.30 3.64 5.83
CA GLN A 250 7.78 3.66 7.21
C GLN A 250 9.18 4.28 7.37
N LEU A 251 9.84 4.62 6.26
CA LEU A 251 11.13 5.29 6.28
C LEU A 251 10.96 6.80 6.49
N ASP A 252 11.99 7.42 7.06
CA ASP A 252 12.06 8.86 7.29
C ASP A 252 11.79 9.64 5.99
N SER A 253 11.07 10.75 6.09
CA SER A 253 10.71 11.54 4.90
C SER A 253 11.87 12.26 4.23
N LEU A 254 12.94 12.53 4.96
CA LEU A 254 14.11 13.27 4.48
C LEU A 254 15.22 12.34 3.96
N ASP A 255 15.24 11.08 4.40
CA ASP A 255 16.35 10.13 4.13
C ASP A 255 15.86 8.77 3.57
N GLY A 256 14.57 8.64 3.27
CA GLY A 256 13.95 7.37 2.87
C GLY A 256 14.43 6.87 1.51
N ASP A 257 14.55 7.75 0.52
CA ASP A 257 15.11 7.43 -0.81
C ASP A 257 16.59 7.05 -0.72
N LEU A 258 17.39 7.77 0.07
CA LEU A 258 18.80 7.46 0.35
C LEU A 258 18.97 6.12 1.07
N THR A 259 18.07 5.80 2.00
CA THR A 259 18.03 4.50 2.69
C THR A 259 17.73 3.37 1.70
N ILE A 260 16.73 3.54 0.83
CA ILE A 260 16.40 2.55 -0.21
C ILE A 260 17.57 2.39 -1.19
N ALA A 261 18.19 3.49 -1.63
CA ALA A 261 19.36 3.45 -2.51
C ALA A 261 20.54 2.74 -1.85
N ALA A 262 20.79 2.96 -0.56
CA ALA A 262 21.84 2.25 0.18
C ALA A 262 21.56 0.75 0.32
N ALA A 263 20.31 0.35 0.56
CA ALA A 263 19.92 -1.05 0.56
C ALA A 263 20.13 -1.70 -0.82
N CYS A 264 19.73 -1.01 -1.90
CA CYS A 264 19.94 -1.48 -3.27
C CYS A 264 21.43 -1.63 -3.60
N ASP A 265 22.27 -0.69 -3.18
CA ASP A 265 23.71 -0.76 -3.41
C ASP A 265 24.37 -1.91 -2.63
N VAL A 266 23.94 -2.18 -1.39
CA VAL A 266 24.34 -3.38 -0.62
C VAL A 266 23.97 -4.65 -1.37
N ILE A 267 22.73 -4.75 -1.87
CA ILE A 267 22.27 -5.92 -2.64
C ILE A 267 23.08 -6.08 -3.93
N ALA A 268 23.35 -4.99 -4.65
CA ALA A 268 24.12 -5.00 -5.88
C ALA A 268 25.57 -5.48 -5.63
N ASP A 269 26.20 -5.04 -4.54
CA ASP A 269 27.53 -5.50 -4.14
C ASP A 269 27.57 -6.99 -3.81
N LEU A 270 26.57 -7.49 -3.07
CA LEU A 270 26.45 -8.93 -2.80
C LEU A 270 26.25 -9.74 -4.09
N ASN A 271 25.49 -9.21 -5.04
CA ASN A 271 25.21 -9.89 -6.31
C ASN A 271 26.42 -10.08 -7.23
N LYS A 272 27.57 -9.45 -6.92
CA LYS A 272 28.82 -9.68 -7.64
C LYS A 272 29.37 -11.11 -7.44
N THR A 273 29.06 -11.75 -6.30
CA THR A 273 29.61 -13.06 -5.93
C THR A 273 28.58 -14.09 -5.49
N GLN A 274 27.34 -13.68 -5.21
CA GLN A 274 26.26 -14.56 -4.77
C GLN A 274 24.89 -14.05 -5.24
N ARG A 275 23.77 -14.62 -4.78
CA ARG A 275 22.41 -14.12 -5.08
C ARG A 275 21.83 -13.45 -3.86
N ALA A 276 21.58 -12.15 -3.98
CA ALA A 276 20.90 -11.36 -2.95
C ALA A 276 19.70 -10.63 -3.58
N ALA A 277 18.68 -10.33 -2.79
CA ALA A 277 17.51 -9.61 -3.31
C ALA A 277 16.90 -8.65 -2.30
N GLY A 278 16.13 -7.70 -2.83
CA GLY A 278 15.32 -6.77 -2.06
C GLY A 278 13.83 -7.12 -2.14
N LEU A 279 13.08 -6.80 -1.10
CA LEU A 279 11.63 -6.81 -1.13
C LEU A 279 11.10 -5.52 -0.50
N ALA A 280 10.46 -4.69 -1.31
CA ALA A 280 9.72 -3.54 -0.82
C ALA A 280 8.32 -3.97 -0.37
N LEU A 281 8.04 -3.81 0.92
CA LEU A 281 6.69 -3.87 1.47
C LEU A 281 5.99 -2.53 1.24
N GLY A 282 4.67 -2.57 1.03
CA GLY A 282 3.90 -1.38 0.69
C GLY A 282 2.63 -1.74 -0.05
N GLY A 283 2.00 -0.77 -0.69
CA GLY A 283 0.81 -1.01 -1.48
C GLY A 283 -0.48 -1.15 -0.68
N ASP A 284 -0.48 -0.69 0.57
CA ASP A 284 -1.68 -0.52 1.37
C ASP A 284 -2.73 0.32 0.62
N ASP A 285 -4.00 0.05 0.92
CA ASP A 285 -5.17 0.69 0.29
C ASP A 285 -5.20 0.55 -1.24
N GLY A 286 -4.56 -0.47 -1.79
CA GLY A 286 -4.46 -0.68 -3.24
C GLY A 286 -3.37 0.15 -3.92
N GLY A 287 -2.45 0.76 -3.16
CA GLY A 287 -1.39 1.61 -3.72
C GLY A 287 -0.48 0.90 -4.73
N GLN A 288 -0.21 -0.40 -4.55
CA GLN A 288 0.58 -1.17 -5.53
C GLN A 288 -0.22 -1.41 -6.81
N SER A 289 -1.52 -1.68 -6.68
CA SER A 289 -2.44 -1.76 -7.82
C SER A 289 -2.51 -0.42 -8.55
N ALA A 290 -2.53 0.69 -7.82
CA ALA A 290 -2.58 2.03 -8.38
C ALA A 290 -1.30 2.35 -9.18
N GLN A 291 -0.13 2.07 -8.61
CA GLN A 291 1.14 2.21 -9.33
C GLN A 291 1.18 1.36 -10.60
N ALA A 292 0.83 0.09 -10.51
CA ALA A 292 0.86 -0.82 -11.65
C ALA A 292 -0.13 -0.37 -12.73
N ALA A 293 -1.35 0.00 -12.34
CA ALA A 293 -2.40 0.41 -13.25
C ALA A 293 -2.09 1.72 -13.99
N CYS A 294 -1.54 2.71 -13.28
CA CYS A 294 -0.99 3.89 -13.92
C CYS A 294 0.09 3.50 -14.93
N ALA A 295 1.08 2.71 -14.51
CA ALA A 295 2.22 2.37 -15.35
C ALA A 295 1.81 1.66 -16.66
N TRP A 296 0.91 0.67 -16.63
CA TRP A 296 0.51 -0.04 -17.84
C TRP A 296 -0.48 0.75 -18.72
N LEU A 297 -1.22 1.72 -18.16
CA LEU A 297 -2.16 2.54 -18.95
C LEU A 297 -1.50 3.78 -19.56
N THR A 298 -0.52 4.35 -18.88
CA THR A 298 0.01 5.68 -19.21
C THR A 298 1.50 5.68 -19.51
N GLY A 299 2.21 4.58 -19.23
CA GLY A 299 3.67 4.48 -19.30
C GLY A 299 4.39 4.99 -18.04
N PHE A 300 3.68 5.57 -17.07
CA PHE A 300 4.26 6.16 -15.86
C PHE A 300 3.47 5.75 -14.60
N PRO A 301 4.12 5.64 -13.42
CA PRO A 301 3.43 5.34 -12.16
C PRO A 301 2.63 6.56 -11.65
N LEU A 302 2.37 6.65 -10.34
CA LEU A 302 1.60 7.75 -9.74
C LEU A 302 2.30 9.11 -9.80
N GLY A 303 1.52 10.20 -9.66
CA GLY A 303 2.03 11.57 -9.73
C GLY A 303 1.98 12.11 -11.17
N LEU A 304 0.79 12.03 -11.75
CA LEU A 304 0.51 12.32 -13.16
C LEU A 304 -0.37 13.55 -13.30
N SER A 305 -0.23 14.29 -14.39
CA SER A 305 -1.17 15.33 -14.79
C SER A 305 -1.55 15.23 -16.26
N PHE A 306 -2.85 15.19 -16.51
CA PHE A 306 -3.45 15.26 -17.84
C PHE A 306 -3.77 16.70 -18.25
N ALA A 307 -3.28 17.70 -17.50
CA ALA A 307 -3.58 19.11 -17.74
C ALA A 307 -2.95 19.65 -19.04
N GLY A 308 -1.80 19.11 -19.46
CA GLY A 308 -1.08 19.54 -20.66
C GLY A 308 -1.65 18.97 -21.97
N GLU A 309 -0.97 19.26 -23.09
CA GLU A 309 -1.21 18.55 -24.36
C GLU A 309 -0.66 17.13 -24.35
N GLN A 310 0.36 16.90 -23.51
CA GLN A 310 0.94 15.61 -23.21
C GLN A 310 0.76 15.31 -21.72
N LEU A 311 0.79 14.02 -21.39
CA LEU A 311 0.85 13.56 -20.01
C LEU A 311 2.15 14.05 -19.35
N ASP A 312 2.04 14.73 -18.21
CA ASP A 312 3.19 15.14 -17.40
C ASP A 312 3.36 14.19 -16.20
N TYR A 313 4.55 13.64 -16.02
CA TYR A 313 4.93 12.78 -14.90
C TYR A 313 5.95 13.50 -14.02
N ALA A 314 5.50 13.94 -12.85
CA ALA A 314 6.33 14.66 -11.90
C ALA A 314 5.85 14.38 -10.46
N PRO A 315 6.22 13.24 -9.84
CA PRO A 315 5.65 12.83 -8.55
C PRO A 315 5.94 13.80 -7.40
N ALA A 316 7.04 14.56 -7.47
CA ALA A 316 7.36 15.60 -6.48
C ALA A 316 6.50 16.87 -6.65
N ARG A 317 5.95 17.11 -7.85
CA ARG A 317 5.07 18.25 -8.17
C ARG A 317 3.61 17.89 -7.93
N TYR A 318 3.20 16.72 -8.39
CA TYR A 318 1.81 16.26 -8.40
C TYR A 318 1.41 15.46 -7.16
N ASN A 319 2.19 15.56 -6.08
CA ASN A 319 1.80 15.00 -4.80
C ASN A 319 0.61 15.75 -4.19
N THR A 320 -0.40 15.01 -3.72
CA THR A 320 -1.65 15.50 -3.13
C THR A 320 -1.44 16.62 -2.10
N THR A 321 -0.56 16.40 -1.12
CA THR A 321 -0.31 17.38 -0.05
C THR A 321 0.23 18.68 -0.61
N ARG A 322 1.17 18.59 -1.57
CA ARG A 322 1.76 19.77 -2.21
C ARG A 322 0.75 20.50 -3.09
N VAL A 323 0.03 19.78 -3.96
CA VAL A 323 -0.98 20.34 -4.87
C VAL A 323 -2.03 21.13 -4.09
N LEU A 324 -2.49 20.59 -2.95
CA LEU A 324 -3.45 21.27 -2.09
C LEU A 324 -2.83 22.48 -1.37
N ALA A 325 -1.62 22.34 -0.80
CA ALA A 325 -0.96 23.40 -0.05
C ALA A 325 -0.59 24.61 -0.91
N GLU A 326 -0.19 24.37 -2.17
CA GLU A 326 0.18 25.42 -3.12
C GLU A 326 -1.01 25.96 -3.92
N GLY A 327 -2.24 25.48 -3.65
CA GLY A 327 -3.45 25.97 -4.34
C GLY A 327 -3.51 25.62 -5.82
N GLN A 328 -2.85 24.53 -6.24
CA GLN A 328 -2.79 24.07 -7.64
C GLN A 328 -4.02 23.25 -8.06
N ALA A 329 -5.00 23.07 -7.18
CA ALA A 329 -6.25 22.38 -7.49
C ALA A 329 -7.44 23.27 -7.15
N ASP A 330 -8.52 23.16 -7.93
CA ASP A 330 -9.78 23.87 -7.70
C ASP A 330 -10.96 22.94 -7.34
N LEU A 331 -10.74 21.63 -7.36
CA LEU A 331 -11.67 20.57 -6.96
C LEU A 331 -10.88 19.36 -6.46
N LEU A 332 -11.32 18.74 -5.37
CA LEU A 332 -10.82 17.43 -4.94
C LEU A 332 -11.85 16.32 -5.22
N LEU A 333 -11.47 15.29 -5.96
CA LEU A 333 -12.16 13.99 -5.96
C LEU A 333 -11.34 13.01 -5.12
N TRP A 334 -11.88 12.60 -3.98
CA TRP A 334 -11.23 11.72 -3.02
C TRP A 334 -11.84 10.31 -3.06
N ILE A 335 -10.99 9.30 -3.27
CA ILE A 335 -11.40 7.88 -3.31
C ILE A 335 -10.72 7.13 -2.18
N SER A 336 -11.50 6.54 -1.27
CA SER A 336 -10.98 5.72 -0.18
C SER A 336 -11.97 4.60 0.15
N THR A 337 -11.91 3.47 -0.57
CA THR A 337 -12.85 2.34 -0.44
C THR A 337 -12.48 1.32 0.62
N PHE A 338 -11.35 1.46 1.32
CA PHE A 338 -10.89 0.51 2.35
C PHE A 338 -10.98 1.11 3.77
N ALA A 339 -9.91 1.73 4.28
CA ALA A 339 -9.78 2.15 5.67
C ALA A 339 -10.47 3.50 6.02
N ARG A 340 -11.48 3.92 5.24
CA ARG A 340 -12.25 5.18 5.43
C ARG A 340 -11.37 6.41 5.71
N HIS A 341 -10.24 6.53 5.01
CA HIS A 341 -9.37 7.69 5.14
C HIS A 341 -10.12 8.96 4.74
N LEU A 342 -10.10 9.95 5.63
CA LEU A 342 -10.67 11.26 5.33
C LEU A 342 -9.76 12.03 4.36
N PRO A 343 -10.34 12.86 3.47
CA PRO A 343 -9.55 13.76 2.66
C PRO A 343 -8.74 14.74 3.54
N PRO A 344 -7.54 15.17 3.10
CA PRO A 344 -6.79 16.21 3.79
C PRO A 344 -7.62 17.50 3.94
N THR A 345 -7.40 18.24 5.02
CA THR A 345 -8.13 19.51 5.25
C THR A 345 -7.83 20.53 4.15
N HIS A 346 -8.86 21.03 3.48
CA HIS A 346 -8.77 22.06 2.45
C HIS A 346 -10.07 22.88 2.35
N ALA A 347 -10.06 23.95 1.55
CA ALA A 347 -11.23 24.81 1.32
C ALA A 347 -11.97 24.56 -0.02
N LEU A 348 -11.40 23.74 -0.90
CA LEU A 348 -11.97 23.42 -2.23
C LEU A 348 -13.32 22.71 -2.14
N PRO A 349 -14.19 22.81 -3.17
CA PRO A 349 -15.24 21.82 -3.39
C PRO A 349 -14.66 20.41 -3.43
N GLN A 350 -15.44 19.41 -2.98
CA GLN A 350 -14.99 18.03 -2.97
C GLN A 350 -16.09 17.02 -3.33
N ILE A 351 -15.66 15.94 -3.97
CA ILE A 351 -16.44 14.74 -4.24
C ILE A 351 -15.75 13.59 -3.51
N VAL A 352 -16.44 12.90 -2.62
CA VAL A 352 -15.85 11.85 -1.78
C VAL A 352 -16.56 10.53 -2.04
N LEU A 353 -15.78 9.53 -2.48
CA LEU A 353 -16.20 8.14 -2.63
C LEU A 353 -15.57 7.33 -1.49
N ALA A 354 -16.37 6.94 -0.51
CA ALA A 354 -15.91 6.18 0.65
C ALA A 354 -17.00 5.24 1.20
N PRO A 355 -16.65 4.22 2.01
CA PRO A 355 -17.62 3.33 2.62
C PRO A 355 -18.57 4.06 3.58
N LEU A 356 -19.71 3.43 3.85
CA LEU A 356 -20.67 3.85 4.87
C LEU A 356 -19.99 4.15 6.22
N GLY A 357 -20.56 5.09 6.98
CA GLY A 357 -19.98 5.53 8.25
C GLY A 357 -18.76 6.44 8.13
N THR A 358 -18.45 6.93 6.93
CA THR A 358 -17.45 8.01 6.74
C THR A 358 -18.07 9.34 7.14
N GLU A 359 -17.59 9.94 8.23
CA GLU A 359 -18.07 11.23 8.73
C GLU A 359 -17.33 12.39 8.05
N LEU A 360 -18.02 13.08 7.13
CA LEU A 360 -17.48 14.24 6.43
C LEU A 360 -18.05 15.54 7.02
N ARG A 361 -17.18 16.55 7.13
CA ARG A 361 -17.56 17.90 7.57
C ARG A 361 -17.23 18.89 6.47
N GLY A 362 -18.06 19.91 6.33
CA GLY A 362 -17.80 21.03 5.42
C GLY A 362 -18.93 21.31 4.43
N LYS A 363 -18.77 22.42 3.70
CA LYS A 363 -19.66 22.86 2.62
C LYS A 363 -19.00 22.59 1.27
N ARG A 364 -19.80 22.49 0.22
CA ARG A 364 -19.42 22.10 -1.16
C ARG A 364 -18.89 20.67 -1.23
N THR A 365 -19.50 19.77 -0.46
CA THR A 365 -19.11 18.35 -0.38
C THR A 365 -20.23 17.48 -0.96
N VAL A 366 -19.90 16.69 -1.98
CA VAL A 366 -20.73 15.57 -2.46
C VAL A 366 -20.14 14.29 -1.91
N TYR A 367 -20.89 13.56 -1.11
CA TYR A 367 -20.50 12.24 -0.60
C TYR A 367 -21.34 11.17 -1.27
N ILE A 368 -20.68 10.18 -1.85
CA ILE A 368 -21.33 9.01 -2.46
C ILE A 368 -20.79 7.76 -1.76
N PRO A 369 -21.61 7.05 -0.97
CA PRO A 369 -21.20 5.81 -0.35
C PRO A 369 -20.94 4.73 -1.41
N VAL A 370 -19.83 4.02 -1.27
CA VAL A 370 -19.42 2.94 -2.17
C VAL A 370 -19.07 1.68 -1.38
N GLY A 371 -19.25 0.52 -2.01
CA GLY A 371 -18.86 -0.77 -1.42
C GLY A 371 -17.35 -0.96 -1.39
N THR A 372 -16.88 -1.70 -0.39
CA THR A 372 -15.46 -2.09 -0.22
C THR A 372 -15.16 -3.31 -1.09
N PRO A 373 -14.23 -3.25 -2.06
CA PRO A 373 -13.86 -4.44 -2.84
C PRO A 373 -13.18 -5.47 -1.93
N GLY A 374 -13.55 -6.75 -2.07
CA GLY A 374 -13.17 -7.82 -1.13
C GLY A 374 -14.12 -8.01 0.04
N ILE A 375 -15.14 -7.16 0.17
CA ILE A 375 -16.25 -7.32 1.11
C ILE A 375 -17.59 -7.25 0.36
N ASP A 376 -17.91 -6.09 -0.21
CA ASP A 376 -19.22 -5.80 -0.79
C ASP A 376 -19.25 -6.12 -2.31
N HIS A 377 -18.08 -6.18 -2.96
CA HIS A 377 -17.94 -6.52 -4.38
C HIS A 377 -16.67 -7.32 -4.63
N ALA A 378 -16.70 -8.15 -5.67
CA ALA A 378 -15.51 -8.77 -6.20
C ALA A 378 -14.60 -7.71 -6.85
N GLY A 379 -13.30 -7.97 -6.86
CA GLY A 379 -12.30 -7.04 -7.39
C GLY A 379 -10.96 -7.70 -7.60
N GLN A 380 -9.94 -6.89 -7.88
CA GLN A 380 -8.56 -7.38 -8.03
C GLN A 380 -7.56 -6.40 -7.41
N LEU A 381 -6.54 -6.94 -6.74
CA LEU A 381 -5.42 -6.17 -6.23
C LEU A 381 -4.08 -6.83 -6.60
N VAL A 382 -3.06 -5.99 -6.79
CA VAL A 382 -1.67 -6.41 -7.00
C VAL A 382 -0.97 -6.44 -5.65
N ARG A 383 -0.38 -7.59 -5.31
CA ARG A 383 0.35 -7.79 -4.05
C ARG A 383 1.65 -7.00 -4.05
N THR A 384 2.16 -6.67 -2.86
CA THR A 384 3.37 -5.84 -2.68
C THR A 384 4.62 -6.29 -3.43
N ASP A 385 4.72 -7.56 -3.82
CA ASP A 385 5.84 -8.06 -4.65
C ASP A 385 5.70 -7.68 -6.14
N GLY A 386 4.60 -7.05 -6.55
CA GLY A 386 4.36 -6.51 -7.89
C GLY A 386 4.09 -7.55 -8.96
N VAL A 387 4.20 -8.85 -8.64
CA VAL A 387 4.09 -9.96 -9.60
C VAL A 387 2.73 -10.63 -9.55
N VAL A 388 2.13 -10.76 -8.37
CA VAL A 388 0.89 -11.52 -8.20
C VAL A 388 -0.31 -10.60 -8.07
N SER A 389 -1.27 -10.77 -8.96
CA SER A 389 -2.63 -10.22 -8.82
C SER A 389 -3.53 -11.26 -8.16
N LEU A 390 -4.23 -10.87 -7.10
CA LEU A 390 -5.15 -11.74 -6.37
C LEU A 390 -6.60 -11.28 -6.60
N PRO A 391 -7.52 -12.22 -6.83
CA PRO A 391 -8.94 -11.91 -6.87
C PRO A 391 -9.44 -11.62 -5.45
N LEU A 392 -10.29 -10.61 -5.35
CA LEU A 392 -11.04 -10.30 -4.14
C LEU A 392 -12.46 -10.86 -4.27
N PRO A 393 -13.02 -11.49 -3.22
CA PRO A 393 -14.38 -12.00 -3.26
C PRO A 393 -15.43 -10.90 -3.05
N ALA A 394 -16.69 -11.21 -3.36
CA ALA A 394 -17.84 -10.51 -2.79
C ALA A 394 -18.36 -11.38 -1.63
N LEU A 395 -18.15 -10.94 -0.39
CA LEU A 395 -18.56 -11.66 0.81
C LEU A 395 -20.02 -11.38 1.18
N ARG A 396 -20.53 -10.20 0.81
CA ARG A 396 -21.93 -9.80 1.01
C ARG A 396 -22.39 -8.83 -0.07
N ASP A 397 -23.68 -8.58 -0.14
CA ASP A 397 -24.28 -7.52 -0.97
C ASP A 397 -25.10 -6.58 -0.10
N VAL A 398 -24.70 -5.31 -0.04
CA VAL A 398 -25.37 -4.25 0.72
C VAL A 398 -26.01 -3.19 -0.19
N GLY A 399 -26.12 -3.48 -1.50
CA GLY A 399 -26.75 -2.60 -2.49
C GLY A 399 -25.99 -1.29 -2.78
N LEU A 400 -24.73 -1.20 -2.36
CA LEU A 400 -23.87 -0.06 -2.68
C LEU A 400 -23.23 -0.24 -4.06
N PRO A 401 -22.94 0.84 -4.81
CA PRO A 401 -22.15 0.74 -6.03
C PRO A 401 -20.66 0.59 -5.73
N SER A 402 -19.92 -0.04 -6.66
CA SER A 402 -18.47 0.04 -6.66
C SER A 402 -17.98 1.46 -7.01
N ALA A 403 -16.75 1.83 -6.61
CA ALA A 403 -16.16 3.09 -7.04
C ALA A 403 -16.04 3.19 -8.57
N ALA A 404 -15.72 2.09 -9.25
CA ALA A 404 -15.67 2.02 -10.71
C ALA A 404 -17.03 2.38 -11.36
N THR A 405 -18.13 1.90 -10.79
CA THR A 405 -19.50 2.21 -11.24
C THR A 405 -19.79 3.70 -11.10
N VAL A 406 -19.47 4.30 -9.95
CA VAL A 406 -19.69 5.73 -9.70
C VAL A 406 -18.86 6.59 -10.65
N LEU A 407 -17.57 6.28 -10.79
CA LEU A 407 -16.64 7.01 -11.67
C LEU A 407 -17.06 6.92 -13.14
N SER A 408 -17.54 5.75 -13.59
CA SER A 408 -18.06 5.58 -14.95
C SER A 408 -19.34 6.39 -15.20
N ARG A 409 -20.25 6.44 -14.21
CA ARG A 409 -21.46 7.28 -14.28
C ARG A 409 -21.10 8.77 -14.30
N LEU A 410 -20.10 9.20 -13.54
CA LEU A 410 -19.57 10.56 -13.62
C LEU A 410 -18.99 10.84 -15.00
N HIS A 411 -18.18 9.92 -15.55
CA HIS A 411 -17.62 10.06 -16.88
C HIS A 411 -18.70 10.23 -17.96
N GLN A 412 -19.78 9.46 -17.90
CA GLN A 412 -20.93 9.59 -18.83
C GLN A 412 -21.70 10.91 -18.63
N ALA A 413 -21.85 11.38 -17.39
CA ALA A 413 -22.53 12.64 -17.10
C ALA A 413 -21.75 13.89 -17.54
N LEU A 414 -20.50 13.73 -18.00
CA LEU A 414 -19.69 14.78 -18.61
C LEU A 414 -19.96 14.99 -20.09
N ASP A 415 -20.66 14.06 -20.75
CA ASP A 415 -21.30 14.30 -22.04
C ASP A 415 -22.40 15.38 -21.87
#